data_AF-A0A662S7C9-F1
#
_entry.id   AF-A0A662S7C9-F1
#
_cell.length_a   1.000
_cell.length_b   1.000
_cell.length_c   1.000
_cell.angle_alpha   90.00
_cell.angle_beta   90.00
_cell.angle_gamma   90.00
#
_symmetry.space_group_name_H-M   'P 1'
#
loop_
_entity.id
_entity.type
_entity.pdbx_description
1 polymer ?
#
loop_
_entity_poly.entity_id
_entity_poly.type
_entity_poly.pdbx_seq_one_letter_code
_entity_poly.pdbx_strand_id
1 'polypeptide(L)'
;MSKEVLVVSKDVLLRALLRYEPGKSIIKDSVIVIPSEIMSQIEDRASQGDRFSIGAITEVVWLRDLEKEGYISKVSIEHHQSRGLNALAELAEKMKGKVITGDRVVTLSLRARGVDVIYIGPEYGEFRLYNFFDESTMSIHLKEGAPPMAKKG
;
A
#
# COMPACT_ATOMS: atom_id res chain seq x y z
N MET A 1 -21.37 -13.04 9.91
CA MET A 1 -20.00 -13.37 9.47
C MET A 1 -19.05 -12.40 10.14
N SER A 2 -17.90 -12.88 10.62
CA SER A 2 -16.84 -12.00 11.15
C SER A 2 -16.25 -11.20 9.99
N LYS A 3 -16.04 -9.89 10.20
CA LYS A 3 -15.46 -8.98 9.20
C LYS A 3 -13.96 -9.24 9.11
N GLU A 4 -13.40 -9.33 7.90
CA GLU A 4 -11.97 -9.54 7.71
C GLU A 4 -11.16 -8.35 8.23
N VAL A 5 -10.11 -8.60 9.00
CA VAL A 5 -9.21 -7.56 9.53
C VAL A 5 -7.94 -7.52 8.71
N LEU A 6 -7.59 -6.34 8.19
CA LEU A 6 -6.41 -6.10 7.36
C LEU A 6 -5.47 -5.11 8.05
N VAL A 7 -4.30 -5.60 8.47
CA VAL A 7 -3.22 -4.77 9.02
C VAL A 7 -2.39 -4.24 7.86
N VAL A 8 -2.42 -2.93 7.63
CA VAL A 8 -1.75 -2.31 6.48
C VAL A 8 -0.28 -2.01 6.78
N SER A 9 0.61 -2.42 5.88
CA SER A 9 2.00 -1.98 5.89
C SER A 9 2.16 -0.57 5.32
N LYS A 10 3.29 0.07 5.62
CA LYS A 10 3.52 1.49 5.27
C LYS A 10 3.53 1.74 3.76
N ASP A 11 4.09 0.84 2.98
CA ASP A 11 4.19 0.97 1.52
C ASP A 11 2.83 0.98 0.83
N VAL A 12 1.83 0.29 1.41
CA VAL A 12 0.45 0.28 0.91
C VAL A 12 -0.15 1.69 0.92
N LEU A 13 0.08 2.44 2.00
CA LEU A 13 -0.38 3.81 2.13
C LEU A 13 0.43 4.77 1.25
N LEU A 14 1.77 4.64 1.27
CA LEU A 14 2.66 5.52 0.48
C LEU A 14 2.44 5.42 -1.03
N ARG A 15 2.02 4.24 -1.51
CA ARG A 15 1.82 3.97 -2.94
C ARG A 15 0.34 3.94 -3.34
N ALA A 16 -0.57 4.24 -2.41
CA ALA A 16 -2.02 4.22 -2.63
C ALA A 16 -2.52 2.91 -3.27
N LEU A 17 -1.99 1.76 -2.81
CA LEU A 17 -2.24 0.45 -3.44
C LEU A 17 -3.69 -0.03 -3.26
N LEU A 18 -4.46 0.61 -2.37
CA LEU A 18 -5.85 0.25 -2.06
C LEU A 18 -6.86 0.94 -2.98
N ARG A 19 -6.45 1.98 -3.72
CA ARG A 19 -7.36 2.75 -4.59
C ARG A 19 -7.87 1.99 -5.80
N TYR A 20 -7.05 1.09 -6.32
CA TYR A 20 -7.29 0.41 -7.59
C TYR A 20 -7.41 -1.09 -7.36
N GLU A 21 -7.95 -1.80 -8.35
CA GLU A 21 -7.96 -3.26 -8.31
C GLU A 21 -6.53 -3.82 -8.37
N PRO A 22 -6.23 -4.92 -7.65
CA PRO A 22 -7.17 -5.68 -6.81
C PRO A 22 -7.39 -5.11 -5.41
N GLY A 23 -6.64 -4.10 -4.98
CA GLY A 23 -6.71 -3.56 -3.61
C GLY A 23 -8.10 -3.05 -3.21
N LYS A 24 -8.81 -2.40 -4.15
CA LYS A 24 -10.13 -1.83 -3.90
C LYS A 24 -11.19 -2.90 -3.57
N SER A 25 -11.19 -4.04 -4.25
CA SER A 25 -12.10 -5.15 -3.93
C SER A 25 -11.72 -5.87 -2.64
N ILE A 26 -10.42 -6.02 -2.36
CA ILE A 26 -9.91 -6.70 -1.15
C ILE A 26 -10.38 -6.01 0.14
N ILE A 27 -10.41 -4.67 0.17
CA ILE A 27 -10.77 -3.93 1.40
C ILE A 27 -12.27 -3.82 1.63
N LYS A 28 -13.11 -4.28 0.70
CA LYS A 28 -14.57 -4.17 0.82
C LYS A 28 -15.07 -4.91 2.06
N ASP A 29 -15.94 -4.27 2.84
CA ASP A 29 -16.51 -4.80 4.09
C ASP A 29 -15.46 -5.17 5.18
N SER A 30 -14.19 -4.83 4.99
CA SER A 30 -13.08 -5.17 5.91
C SER A 30 -12.89 -4.13 7.03
N VAL A 31 -12.16 -4.50 8.08
CA VAL A 31 -11.63 -3.60 9.10
C VAL A 31 -10.17 -3.31 8.78
N ILE A 32 -9.83 -2.05 8.52
CA ILE A 32 -8.47 -1.61 8.24
C ILE A 32 -7.80 -1.18 9.54
N VAL A 33 -6.65 -1.80 9.84
CA VAL A 33 -5.84 -1.52 11.02
C VAL A 33 -4.51 -0.92 10.59
N ILE A 34 -4.27 0.32 11.00
CA ILE A 34 -3.02 1.06 10.77
C ILE A 34 -2.19 1.00 12.06
N PRO A 35 -0.99 0.40 12.06
CA PRO A 35 -0.10 0.46 13.22
C PRO A 35 0.24 1.91 13.60
N SER A 36 0.17 2.25 14.88
CA SER A 36 0.44 3.62 15.36
C SER A 36 1.84 4.11 15.01
N GLU A 37 2.85 3.23 15.03
CA GLU A 37 4.21 3.57 14.60
C GLU A 37 4.25 4.00 13.12
N ILE A 38 3.48 3.34 12.25
CA ILE A 38 3.43 3.68 10.83
C ILE A 38 2.78 5.06 10.63
N MET A 39 1.70 5.35 11.35
CA MET A 39 1.06 6.67 11.30
C MET A 39 2.02 7.78 11.74
N SER A 40 2.67 7.62 12.90
CA SER A 40 3.63 8.60 13.42
C SER A 40 4.79 8.83 12.46
N GLN A 41 5.36 7.78 11.86
CA GLN A 41 6.42 7.92 10.86
C GLN A 41 5.99 8.69 9.61
N ILE A 42 4.74 8.50 9.16
CA ILE A 42 4.16 9.21 8.02
C ILE A 42 3.98 10.69 8.38
N GLU A 43 3.40 10.99 9.55
CA GLU A 43 3.18 12.36 10.04
C GLU A 43 4.49 13.14 10.18
N ASP A 44 5.51 12.52 10.80
CA ASP A 44 6.82 13.14 10.99
C ASP A 44 7.46 13.54 9.65
N ARG A 45 7.40 12.64 8.66
CA ARG A 45 7.95 12.92 7.31
C ARG A 45 7.12 13.92 6.53
N ALA A 46 5.79 13.85 6.63
CA ALA A 46 4.90 14.80 5.99
C ALA A 46 5.14 16.23 6.52
N SER A 47 5.39 16.37 7.83
CA SER A 47 5.73 17.67 8.45
C SER A 47 7.01 18.28 7.91
N GLN A 48 7.92 17.45 7.39
CA GLN A 48 9.19 17.85 6.76
C GLN A 48 9.05 18.08 5.25
N GLY A 49 7.84 18.00 4.69
CA GLY A 49 7.57 18.24 3.26
C GLY A 49 7.72 17.02 2.35
N ASP A 50 7.81 15.80 2.90
CA ASP A 50 7.86 14.58 2.07
C ASP A 50 6.51 14.35 1.37
N ARG A 51 6.49 14.53 0.04
CA ARG A 51 5.27 14.44 -0.77
C ARG A 51 4.60 13.07 -0.73
N PHE A 52 5.39 11.99 -0.61
CA PHE A 52 4.83 10.64 -0.50
C PHE A 52 4.09 10.45 0.82
N SER A 53 4.65 10.96 1.92
CA SER A 53 4.02 10.91 3.24
C SER A 53 2.79 11.80 3.31
N ILE A 54 2.81 12.99 2.70
CA ILE A 54 1.60 13.83 2.55
C ILE A 54 0.51 13.05 1.80
N GLY A 55 0.86 12.39 0.69
CA GLY A 55 -0.06 11.52 -0.06
C GLY A 55 -0.62 10.36 0.78
N ALA A 56 0.20 9.75 1.63
CA ALA A 56 -0.25 8.69 2.54
C ALA A 56 -1.25 9.19 3.59
N ILE A 57 -1.11 10.42 4.09
CA ILE A 57 -2.14 11.02 4.98
C ILE A 57 -3.47 11.17 4.22
N THR A 58 -3.42 11.65 2.97
CA THR A 58 -4.62 11.72 2.11
C THR A 58 -5.23 10.33 1.86
N GLU A 59 -4.41 9.29 1.80
CA GLU A 59 -4.89 7.91 1.70
C GLU A 59 -5.65 7.46 2.96
N VAL A 60 -5.15 7.78 4.15
CA VAL A 60 -5.84 7.49 5.40
C VAL A 60 -7.17 8.26 5.51
N VAL A 61 -7.21 9.54 5.08
CA VAL A 61 -8.46 10.32 5.00
C VAL A 61 -9.46 9.66 4.04
N TRP A 62 -9.00 9.23 2.86
CA TRP A 62 -9.85 8.51 1.92
C TRP A 62 -10.41 7.20 2.48
N LEU A 63 -9.60 6.42 3.22
CA LEU A 63 -10.09 5.21 3.91
C LEU A 63 -11.17 5.53 4.94
N ARG A 64 -11.06 6.68 5.65
CA ARG A 64 -12.09 7.16 6.59
C ARG A 64 -13.37 7.58 5.89
N ASP A 65 -13.28 8.14 4.70
CA ASP A 65 -14.46 8.49 3.91
C ASP A 65 -15.18 7.23 3.41
N LEU A 66 -14.43 6.21 3.00
CA LEU A 66 -14.99 4.89 2.67
C LEU A 66 -15.67 4.20 3.86
N GLU A 67 -15.17 4.41 5.08
CA GLU A 67 -15.82 3.96 6.32
C GLU A 67 -17.18 4.64 6.51
N LYS A 68 -17.28 5.95 6.28
CA LYS A 68 -18.55 6.71 6.36
C LYS A 68 -19.55 6.29 5.28
N GLU A 69 -19.05 5.98 4.09
CA GLU A 69 -19.85 5.48 2.96
C GLU A 69 -20.30 4.01 3.14
N GLY A 70 -19.76 3.31 4.14
CA GLY A 70 -20.06 1.90 4.39
C GLY A 70 -19.38 0.92 3.43
N TYR A 71 -18.42 1.38 2.61
CA TYR A 71 -17.62 0.51 1.75
C TYR A 71 -16.59 -0.31 2.55
N ILE A 72 -16.02 0.31 3.58
CA ILE A 72 -15.14 -0.32 4.58
C ILE A 72 -15.90 -0.37 5.90
N SER A 73 -15.71 -1.43 6.68
CA SER A 73 -16.41 -1.59 7.94
C SER A 73 -15.91 -0.69 9.07
N LYS A 74 -14.59 -0.50 9.15
CA LYS A 74 -13.95 0.35 10.15
C LYS A 74 -12.52 0.68 9.74
N VAL A 75 -12.03 1.87 10.09
CA VAL A 75 -10.59 2.18 10.09
C VAL A 75 -10.15 2.41 11.54
N SER A 76 -9.04 1.82 11.97
CA SER A 76 -8.47 2.09 13.30
C SER A 76 -6.96 2.26 13.25
N ILE A 77 -6.45 3.06 14.18
CA ILE A 77 -5.02 3.23 14.41
C ILE A 77 -4.73 2.51 15.73
N GLU A 78 -3.91 1.47 15.70
CA GLU A 78 -3.73 0.55 16.83
C GLU A 78 -2.30 0.59 17.38
N HIS A 79 -2.21 0.62 18.71
CA HIS A 79 -0.93 0.52 19.41
C HIS A 79 -0.44 -0.92 19.51
N HIS A 80 0.87 -1.06 19.49
CA HIS A 80 1.61 -2.32 19.55
C HIS A 80 2.88 -2.14 20.38
N GLN A 81 3.45 -3.24 20.87
CA GLN A 81 4.67 -3.22 21.68
C GLN A 81 5.93 -3.48 20.85
N SER A 82 5.81 -4.32 19.82
CA SER A 82 6.90 -4.67 18.92
C SER A 82 7.24 -3.53 17.96
N ARG A 83 8.34 -3.66 17.21
CA ARG A 83 8.75 -2.69 16.18
C ARG A 83 8.84 -3.35 14.80
N GLY A 84 8.71 -2.53 13.76
CA GLY A 84 8.93 -2.96 12.38
C GLY A 84 8.02 -4.12 11.96
N LEU A 85 8.57 -5.19 11.38
CA LEU A 85 7.77 -6.34 10.92
C LEU A 85 7.04 -7.07 12.05
N ASN A 86 7.63 -7.07 13.25
CA ASN A 86 7.02 -7.74 14.40
C ASN A 86 5.76 -6.99 14.87
N ALA A 87 5.68 -5.68 14.68
CA ALA A 87 4.47 -4.91 14.96
C ALA A 87 3.30 -5.33 14.05
N LEU A 88 3.57 -5.55 12.76
CA LEU A 88 2.56 -6.05 11.81
C LEU A 88 2.07 -7.45 12.20
N ALA A 89 3.00 -8.34 12.56
CA ALA A 89 2.67 -9.69 13.01
C ALA A 89 1.85 -9.68 14.32
N GLU A 90 2.28 -8.90 15.32
CA GLU A 90 1.60 -8.74 16.61
C GLU A 90 0.16 -8.27 16.43
N LEU A 91 -0.06 -7.23 15.61
CA LEU A 91 -1.41 -6.71 15.35
C LEU A 91 -2.27 -7.69 14.56
N ALA A 92 -1.70 -8.40 13.58
CA ALA A 92 -2.43 -9.41 12.82
C ALA A 92 -2.89 -10.56 13.73
N GLU A 93 -2.01 -11.05 14.61
CA GLU A 93 -2.34 -12.09 15.59
C GLU A 93 -3.40 -11.59 16.61
N LYS A 94 -3.14 -10.45 17.24
CA LYS A 94 -4.03 -9.84 18.26
C LYS A 94 -5.44 -9.64 17.74
N MET A 95 -5.58 -9.24 16.48
CA MET A 95 -6.87 -8.92 15.86
C MET A 95 -7.46 -10.08 15.03
N LYS A 96 -6.80 -11.24 14.98
CA LYS A 96 -7.15 -12.37 14.12
C LYS A 96 -7.31 -11.96 12.65
N GLY A 97 -6.39 -11.10 12.19
CA GLY A 97 -6.37 -10.52 10.85
C GLY A 97 -5.20 -11.00 10.00
N LYS A 98 -5.07 -10.39 8.82
CA LYS A 98 -4.00 -10.63 7.86
C LYS A 98 -3.21 -9.34 7.64
N VAL A 99 -1.94 -9.47 7.30
CA VAL A 99 -1.16 -8.31 6.84
C VAL A 99 -1.41 -8.09 5.35
N ILE A 100 -1.65 -6.85 4.93
CA ILE A 100 -1.71 -6.49 3.51
C ILE A 100 -0.50 -5.61 3.17
N THR A 101 0.23 -5.99 2.12
CA THR A 101 1.48 -5.32 1.72
C THR A 101 1.72 -5.38 0.22
N GLY A 102 2.35 -4.35 -0.34
CA GLY A 102 2.90 -4.36 -1.70
C GLY A 102 4.38 -4.73 -1.75
N ASP A 103 5.00 -5.04 -0.61
CA ASP A 103 6.41 -5.36 -0.49
C ASP A 103 6.62 -6.88 -0.41
N ARG A 104 7.38 -7.41 -1.37
CA ARG A 104 7.67 -8.84 -1.49
C ARG A 104 8.56 -9.36 -0.37
N VAL A 105 9.51 -8.54 0.11
CA VAL A 105 10.40 -8.91 1.23
C VAL A 105 9.59 -9.01 2.52
N VAL A 106 8.67 -8.05 2.74
CA VAL A 106 7.72 -8.09 3.86
C VAL A 106 6.85 -9.35 3.77
N THR A 107 6.30 -9.62 2.59
CA THR A 107 5.45 -10.81 2.33
C THR A 107 6.16 -12.11 2.68
N LEU A 108 7.37 -12.32 2.12
CA LEU A 108 8.13 -13.54 2.34
C LEU A 108 8.57 -13.68 3.80
N SER A 109 9.01 -12.59 4.42
CA SER A 109 9.45 -12.59 5.83
C SER A 109 8.32 -12.95 6.80
N LEU A 110 7.13 -12.40 6.59
CA LEU A 110 5.98 -12.65 7.45
C LEU A 110 5.39 -14.05 7.23
N ARG A 111 5.29 -14.50 5.98
CA ARG A 111 4.88 -15.89 5.68
C ARG A 111 5.84 -16.93 6.26
N ALA A 112 7.15 -16.66 6.23
CA ALA A 112 8.14 -17.53 6.87
C ALA A 112 7.97 -17.63 8.40
N ARG A 113 7.29 -16.65 9.02
CA ARG A 113 6.92 -16.65 10.45
C ARG A 113 5.52 -17.20 10.71
N GLY A 114 4.83 -17.74 9.70
CA GLY A 114 3.48 -18.27 9.82
C GLY A 114 2.38 -17.19 9.90
N VAL A 115 2.67 -15.95 9.51
CA VAL A 115 1.67 -14.86 9.46
C VAL A 115 0.97 -14.88 8.11
N ASP A 116 -0.36 -14.75 8.12
CA ASP A 116 -1.15 -14.62 6.90
C ASP A 116 -0.92 -13.27 6.24
N VAL A 117 -0.60 -13.29 4.94
CA VAL A 117 -0.27 -12.08 4.16
C VAL A 117 -0.96 -12.06 2.81
N ILE A 118 -1.64 -10.95 2.53
CA ILE A 118 -2.14 -10.57 1.20
C ILE A 118 -1.09 -9.68 0.53
N TYR A 119 -0.54 -10.16 -0.59
CA TYR A 119 0.36 -9.38 -1.42
C TYR A 119 -0.45 -8.64 -2.50
N ILE A 120 -0.36 -7.31 -2.54
CA ILE A 120 -1.02 -6.44 -3.51
C ILE A 120 -0.04 -5.55 -4.28
N GLY A 121 1.23 -5.95 -4.31
CA GLY A 121 2.26 -5.26 -5.07
C GLY A 121 2.06 -5.45 -6.58
N PRO A 122 2.69 -4.60 -7.41
CA PRO A 122 2.65 -4.78 -8.85
C PRO A 122 3.12 -6.19 -9.21
N GLU A 123 2.40 -6.85 -10.11
CA GLU A 123 2.89 -8.10 -10.69
C GLU A 123 4.24 -7.82 -11.37
N TYR A 124 5.21 -8.71 -11.13
CA TYR A 124 6.45 -8.71 -11.88
C TYR A 124 6.14 -9.18 -13.31
N GLY A 125 5.62 -8.28 -14.13
CA GLY A 125 5.54 -8.40 -15.58
C GLY A 125 6.61 -7.56 -16.27
N GLU A 126 6.71 -7.68 -17.60
CA GLU A 126 7.53 -6.78 -18.38
C GLU A 126 7.13 -5.33 -18.09
N PHE A 127 8.09 -4.51 -17.71
CA PHE A 127 7.89 -3.08 -17.57
C PHE A 127 7.55 -2.55 -18.97
N ARG A 128 6.25 -2.32 -19.23
CA ARG A 128 5.68 -2.06 -20.57
C ARG A 128 6.36 -0.91 -21.33
N LEU A 129 7.02 -0.02 -20.60
CA LEU A 129 7.85 1.03 -21.17
C LEU A 129 9.00 0.48 -22.03
N TYR A 130 9.56 -0.70 -21.71
CA TYR A 130 10.55 -1.38 -22.56
C TYR A 130 10.00 -1.71 -23.94
N ASN A 131 8.69 -1.92 -24.09
CA ASN A 131 8.09 -2.20 -25.39
C ASN A 131 8.15 -1.00 -26.34
N PHE A 132 8.44 0.21 -25.82
CA PHE A 132 8.67 1.40 -26.65
C PHE A 132 10.13 1.59 -27.06
N PHE A 133 11.07 0.78 -26.54
CA PHE A 133 12.47 0.84 -26.92
C PHE A 133 12.76 -0.15 -28.06
N ASP A 134 13.18 0.38 -29.21
CA ASP A 134 13.84 -0.39 -30.27
C ASP A 134 15.35 -0.13 -30.28
N GLU A 135 16.07 -0.76 -31.20
CA GLU A 135 17.54 -0.64 -31.35
C GLU A 135 18.02 0.82 -31.54
N SER A 136 17.15 1.71 -32.02
CA SER A 136 17.46 3.12 -32.27
C SER A 136 16.95 4.07 -31.18
N THR A 137 16.20 3.57 -30.20
CA THR A 137 15.49 4.41 -29.23
C THR A 137 16.40 4.71 -28.04
N MET A 138 16.79 5.99 -27.90
CA MET A 138 17.66 6.44 -26.81
C MET A 138 16.89 6.82 -25.54
N SER A 139 15.69 7.39 -25.68
CA SER A 139 14.86 7.81 -24.55
C SER A 139 13.38 7.93 -24.92
N ILE A 140 12.50 7.73 -23.93
CA ILE A 140 11.06 7.97 -24.03
C ILE A 140 10.70 9.19 -23.18
N HIS A 141 9.86 10.07 -23.73
CA HIS A 141 9.40 11.31 -23.10
C HIS A 141 7.90 11.22 -22.88
N LEU A 142 7.48 11.29 -21.62
CA LEU A 142 6.08 11.28 -21.22
C LEU A 142 5.72 12.65 -20.66
N LYS A 143 4.71 13.29 -21.25
CA LYS A 143 4.18 14.58 -20.82
C LYS A 143 2.65 14.50 -20.80
N GLU A 144 2.05 14.97 -19.70
CA GLU A 144 0.60 15.02 -19.56
C GLU A 144 -0.04 15.78 -20.74
N GLY A 145 -1.13 15.23 -21.30
CA GLY A 145 -1.83 15.80 -22.46
C GLY A 145 -1.11 15.65 -23.80
N ALA A 146 0.06 15.00 -23.85
CA ALA A 146 0.79 14.72 -25.09
C ALA A 146 0.94 13.21 -25.32
N PRO A 147 0.98 12.76 -26.59
CA PRO A 147 1.33 11.36 -26.88
C PRO A 147 2.76 11.04 -26.41
N PRO A 148 3.05 9.80 -26.01
CA PRO A 148 4.41 9.35 -25.74
C PRO A 148 5.33 9.58 -26.94
N MET A 149 6.50 10.17 -26.72
CA MET A 149 7.48 10.47 -27.77
C MET A 149 8.78 9.70 -27.55
N ALA A 150 9.38 9.20 -28.64
CA ALA A 150 10.67 8.53 -28.61
C ALA A 150 11.75 9.41 -29.25
N LYS A 151 12.89 9.60 -28.56
CA LYS A 151 14.10 10.16 -29.16
C LYS A 151 14.89 9.01 -29.78
N LYS A 152 15.08 9.07 -31.09
CA LYS A 152 15.85 8.09 -31.85
C LYS A 152 17.17 8.68 -32.34
N GLY A 153 18.23 7.87 -32.37
CA GLY A 153 19.56 8.29 -32.82
C GLY A 153 20.65 7.29 -32.51
#